data_AF-F4Q0V6-F1
#
_entry.id   AF-F4Q0V6-F1
#
_cell.length_a   1.000
_cell.length_b   1.000
_cell.length_c   1.000
_cell.angle_alpha   90.00
_cell.angle_beta   90.00
_cell.angle_gamma   90.00
#
_symmetry.space_group_name_H-M   'P 1'
#
loop_
_entity.id
_entity.type
_entity.pdbx_description
1 polymer ?
#
loop_
_entity_poly.entity_id
_entity_poly.type
_entity_poly.pdbx_seq_one_letter_code
_entity_poly.pdbx_strand_id
1 'polypeptide(L)'
;MAILSNTSGLSYGSHTLVQVECDVKLSKGCSDIYEIAYKDTLLGAAKNNGKIVCQDCAHSSNSAGTSSDKQYLDGLLSTIDTEAKAYLLGWIANDFTVVDSVKGLITIKGDESSINKLFDIVRGADRQGVSMITIESSAMVADILKHLQIENGTRADSKLPQFGSSSSSLTLSFVRGFFDAAGDASIKRVKGVAPRAVVTSSSHSMLKAIGQAVDVPYALGDDANSIEWSGLNALDFLAKLYDGSTYYNLRNYNTYMDLCVWCPTSGGAQSAGRDDDPTFVITRTSKDAVIPSKSRASDSGYDLTIIKTVKAFGPVTTLYDTGIKVRPPIGYYMDVVPRSSLSKSGYMLANSVGIIDRAYTGSIMIALVKVDPAAPDIQLPFCGFQMIPRPIVHFQVVEVTGDMFEDTGRGAGGFGSTEEKILKKQCLENNNNTVPDLKSTTTNK
;
A
#
# COMPACT_ATOMS: atom_id res chain seq x y z
N MET A 1 6.32 -25.09 1.97
CA MET A 1 6.42 -26.47 2.46
C MET A 1 7.74 -26.61 3.18
N ALA A 2 7.71 -26.80 4.49
CA ALA A 2 8.92 -26.89 5.31
C ALA A 2 9.49 -28.31 5.30
N ILE A 3 9.88 -28.82 4.12
CA ILE A 3 10.72 -30.00 4.03
C ILE A 3 12.17 -29.53 4.13
N LEU A 4 12.85 -29.92 5.20
CA LEU A 4 14.20 -29.46 5.53
C LEU A 4 15.28 -30.30 4.82
N SER A 5 14.93 -31.50 4.37
CA SER A 5 15.82 -32.39 3.62
C SER A 5 15.84 -32.09 2.11
N ASN A 6 16.96 -32.37 1.45
CA ASN A 6 17.05 -32.31 -0.01
C ASN A 6 16.18 -33.41 -0.64
N THR A 7 15.19 -33.00 -1.45
CA THR A 7 14.22 -33.89 -2.11
C THR A 7 14.51 -34.13 -3.60
N SER A 8 15.64 -33.62 -4.10
CA SER A 8 16.03 -33.73 -5.50
C SER A 8 16.18 -35.20 -5.92
N GLY A 9 15.32 -35.66 -6.84
CA GLY A 9 15.34 -37.03 -7.36
C GLY A 9 14.38 -38.02 -6.68
N LEU A 10 13.61 -37.59 -5.68
CA LEU A 10 12.57 -38.42 -5.07
C LEU A 10 11.29 -38.38 -5.91
N SER A 11 10.75 -39.56 -6.22
CA SER A 11 9.44 -39.68 -6.86
C SER A 11 8.31 -39.61 -5.83
N TYR A 12 7.09 -39.29 -6.28
CA TYR A 12 5.90 -39.15 -5.43
C TYR A 12 5.62 -40.37 -4.52
N GLY A 13 6.00 -41.57 -4.95
CA GLY A 13 5.84 -42.82 -4.19
C GLY A 13 7.01 -43.18 -3.26
N SER A 14 8.00 -42.29 -3.10
CA SER A 14 9.21 -42.62 -2.34
C SER A 14 8.93 -42.84 -0.85
N HIS A 15 9.48 -43.93 -0.33
CA HIS A 15 9.48 -44.27 1.09
C HIS A 15 10.66 -43.67 1.87
N THR A 16 11.54 -42.92 1.20
CA THR A 16 12.68 -42.25 1.84
C THR A 16 12.19 -41.31 2.94
N LEU A 17 12.75 -41.45 4.14
CA LEU A 17 12.48 -40.56 5.26
C LEU A 17 13.07 -39.18 4.97
N VAL A 18 12.27 -38.14 5.19
CA VAL A 18 12.69 -36.74 5.08
C VAL A 18 12.40 -36.04 6.41
N GLN A 19 13.27 -35.13 6.80
CA GLN A 19 13.02 -34.22 7.90
C GLN A 19 12.07 -33.12 7.44
N VAL A 20 11.01 -32.94 8.21
CA VAL A 20 9.98 -31.94 7.95
C VAL A 20 9.69 -31.19 9.23
N GLU A 21 9.29 -29.92 9.08
CA GLU A 21 8.80 -29.12 10.18
C GLU A 21 7.27 -29.16 10.22
N CYS A 22 6.70 -29.27 11.42
CA CYS A 22 5.26 -29.15 11.62
C CYS A 22 4.84 -27.69 11.45
N ASP A 23 3.97 -27.40 10.48
CA ASP A 23 3.48 -26.05 10.19
C ASP A 23 2.45 -25.57 11.24
N VAL A 24 1.88 -26.46 12.06
CA VAL A 24 0.72 -26.17 12.92
C VAL A 24 1.09 -25.94 14.39
N LYS A 25 2.10 -26.66 14.89
CA LYS A 25 2.63 -26.57 16.28
C LYS A 25 1.54 -26.45 17.35
N LEU A 26 0.54 -27.32 17.27
CA LEU A 26 -0.72 -27.24 18.03
C LEU A 26 -0.71 -27.98 19.37
N SER A 27 0.02 -29.10 19.47
CA SER A 27 0.09 -29.94 20.68
C SER A 27 1.33 -29.61 21.52
N LYS A 28 1.24 -29.71 22.86
CA LYS A 28 2.42 -29.67 23.75
C LYS A 28 3.40 -30.83 23.51
N GLY A 29 2.94 -31.91 22.86
CA GLY A 29 3.77 -33.01 22.38
C GLY A 29 4.34 -32.80 20.97
N CYS A 30 4.12 -31.64 20.34
CA CYS A 30 4.61 -31.37 18.99
C CYS A 30 6.13 -31.51 18.94
N SER A 31 6.60 -32.42 18.09
CA SER A 31 8.03 -32.67 17.91
C SER A 31 8.78 -31.55 17.19
N ASP A 32 8.07 -30.53 16.70
CA ASP A 32 8.52 -29.42 15.84
C ASP A 32 9.18 -29.87 14.53
N ILE A 33 10.25 -30.64 14.61
CA ILE A 33 10.93 -31.29 13.48
C ILE A 33 10.86 -32.80 13.69
N TYR A 34 10.42 -33.54 12.69
CA TYR A 34 10.30 -35.00 12.75
C TYR A 34 10.59 -35.64 11.39
N GLU A 35 10.82 -36.96 11.41
CA GLU A 35 11.06 -37.74 10.20
C GLU A 35 9.80 -38.50 9.78
N ILE A 36 9.47 -38.40 8.49
CA ILE A 36 8.35 -39.08 7.87
C ILE A 36 8.70 -39.42 6.42
N ALA A 37 8.09 -40.48 5.86
CA ALA A 37 8.34 -40.86 4.48
C ALA A 37 7.83 -39.76 3.52
N TYR A 38 8.63 -39.45 2.48
CA TYR A 38 8.34 -38.36 1.54
C TYR A 38 6.94 -38.45 0.91
N LYS A 39 6.50 -39.65 0.51
CA LYS A 39 5.15 -39.88 -0.01
C LYS A 39 4.05 -39.51 0.99
N ASP A 40 4.28 -39.80 2.28
CA ASP A 40 3.29 -39.58 3.34
C ASP A 40 3.23 -38.10 3.72
N THR A 41 4.34 -37.38 3.61
CA THR A 41 4.37 -35.91 3.68
C THR A 41 3.50 -35.27 2.61
N LEU A 42 3.65 -35.70 1.35
CA LEU A 42 2.88 -35.15 0.22
C LEU A 42 1.38 -35.47 0.35
N LEU A 43 1.04 -36.71 0.74
CA LEU A 43 -0.34 -37.12 0.97
C LEU A 43 -0.98 -36.39 2.16
N GLY A 44 -0.23 -36.24 3.26
CA GLY A 44 -0.67 -35.50 4.44
C GLY A 44 -0.88 -34.02 4.14
N ALA A 45 0.04 -33.40 3.42
CA ALA A 45 -0.10 -32.00 3.02
C ALA A 45 -1.26 -31.78 2.05
N ALA A 46 -1.50 -32.70 1.10
CA ALA A 46 -2.67 -32.62 0.22
C ALA A 46 -4.00 -32.65 1.00
N LYS A 47 -4.05 -33.41 2.11
CA LYS A 47 -5.23 -33.45 3.00
C LYS A 47 -5.36 -32.22 3.90
N ASN A 48 -4.25 -31.51 4.16
CA ASN A 48 -4.17 -30.40 5.11
C ASN A 48 -3.89 -29.05 4.41
N ASN A 49 -4.44 -28.83 3.21
CA ASN A 49 -4.30 -27.59 2.44
C ASN A 49 -2.83 -27.12 2.25
N GLY A 50 -1.93 -28.07 1.98
CA GLY A 50 -0.51 -27.82 1.76
C GLY A 50 0.35 -27.70 3.02
N LYS A 51 -0.24 -27.82 4.21
CA LYS A 51 0.47 -27.77 5.51
C LYS A 51 0.93 -29.17 5.95
N ILE A 52 2.14 -29.28 6.49
CA ILE A 52 2.68 -30.49 7.09
C ILE A 52 2.31 -30.54 8.57
N VAL A 53 1.64 -31.60 9.01
CA VAL A 53 1.08 -31.73 10.36
C VAL A 53 1.58 -33.00 11.02
N CYS A 54 2.26 -32.88 12.17
CA CYS A 54 2.74 -34.06 12.92
C CYS A 54 1.57 -34.85 13.52
N GLN A 55 1.81 -36.12 13.88
CA GLN A 55 0.78 -37.01 14.39
C GLN A 55 0.08 -36.46 15.65
N ASP A 56 0.81 -35.87 16.59
CA ASP A 56 0.23 -35.28 17.79
C ASP A 56 -0.65 -34.07 17.47
N CYS A 57 -0.20 -33.20 16.55
CA CYS A 57 -1.00 -32.08 16.09
C CYS A 57 -2.23 -32.54 15.29
N ALA A 58 -2.11 -33.63 14.52
CA ALA A 58 -3.19 -34.23 13.76
C ALA A 58 -4.24 -34.90 14.66
N HIS A 59 -3.80 -35.51 15.77
CA HIS A 59 -4.71 -36.04 16.80
C HIS A 59 -5.41 -34.90 17.52
N SER A 60 -4.69 -33.85 17.92
CA SER A 60 -5.28 -32.67 18.53
C SER A 60 -6.26 -31.94 17.60
N SER A 61 -5.99 -31.88 16.29
CA SER A 61 -6.92 -31.29 15.31
C SER A 61 -8.15 -32.16 15.03
N ASN A 62 -8.02 -33.49 15.09
CA ASN A 62 -9.15 -34.42 14.92
C ASN A 62 -9.99 -34.56 16.20
N SER A 63 -9.49 -34.11 17.34
CA SER A 63 -10.22 -33.98 18.59
C SER A 63 -10.85 -32.59 18.77
N ALA A 64 -11.26 -31.95 17.66
CA ALA A 64 -12.06 -30.73 17.66
C ALA A 64 -13.34 -30.96 18.49
N GLY A 65 -13.30 -30.50 19.75
CA GLY A 65 -14.29 -30.81 20.77
C GLY A 65 -13.73 -31.13 22.17
N THR A 66 -12.41 -31.04 22.40
CA THR A 66 -11.82 -31.21 23.74
C THR A 66 -11.92 -29.94 24.59
N SER A 67 -11.90 -30.10 25.91
CA SER A 67 -12.01 -29.00 26.90
C SER A 67 -10.90 -27.94 26.79
N SER A 68 -9.74 -28.28 26.22
CA SER A 68 -8.62 -27.37 26.00
C SER A 68 -8.87 -26.34 24.89
N ASP A 69 -9.62 -26.69 23.84
CA ASP A 69 -9.92 -25.76 22.74
C ASP A 69 -11.00 -24.74 23.16
N LYS A 70 -11.96 -25.16 23.99
CA LYS A 70 -12.90 -24.24 24.64
C LYS A 70 -12.17 -23.25 25.56
N GLN A 71 -11.21 -23.74 26.36
CA GLN A 71 -10.37 -22.86 27.19
C GLN A 71 -9.52 -21.88 26.36
N TYR A 72 -9.08 -22.27 25.16
CA TYR A 72 -8.36 -21.36 24.25
C TYR A 72 -9.26 -20.23 23.75
N LEU A 73 -10.47 -20.55 23.28
CA LEU A 73 -11.44 -19.55 22.83
C LEU A 73 -11.84 -18.59 23.94
N ASP A 74 -12.06 -19.11 25.15
CA ASP A 74 -12.44 -18.31 26.32
C ASP A 74 -11.38 -17.28 26.72
N GLY A 75 -10.10 -17.51 26.37
CA GLY A 75 -9.00 -16.59 26.64
C GLY A 75 -8.53 -15.78 25.43
N LEU A 76 -9.03 -16.06 24.22
CA LEU A 76 -8.48 -15.56 22.96
C LEU A 76 -8.48 -14.03 22.87
N LEU A 77 -9.58 -13.40 23.29
CA LEU A 77 -9.79 -11.95 23.23
C LEU A 77 -9.59 -11.24 24.58
N SER A 78 -9.10 -11.94 25.60
CA SER A 78 -8.84 -11.34 26.92
C SER A 78 -7.85 -10.17 26.85
N THR A 79 -6.84 -10.30 25.99
CA THR A 79 -5.90 -9.24 25.60
C THR A 79 -5.75 -9.16 24.09
N ILE A 80 -5.75 -7.93 23.55
CA ILE A 80 -5.50 -7.68 22.13
C ILE A 80 -4.08 -7.16 21.97
N ASP A 81 -3.16 -8.09 21.69
CA ASP A 81 -1.70 -7.88 21.62
C ASP A 81 -1.10 -8.21 20.25
N THR A 82 -1.91 -8.71 19.31
CA THR A 82 -1.48 -9.13 17.98
C THR A 82 -2.40 -8.56 16.90
N GLU A 83 -1.85 -8.38 15.70
CA GLU A 83 -2.58 -7.99 14.50
C GLU A 83 -3.80 -8.88 14.24
N ALA A 84 -3.63 -10.21 14.37
CA ALA A 84 -4.69 -11.19 14.12
C ALA A 84 -5.88 -11.04 15.09
N LYS A 85 -5.61 -10.83 16.39
CA LYS A 85 -6.67 -10.60 17.39
C LYS A 85 -7.39 -9.28 17.17
N ALA A 86 -6.65 -8.20 16.87
CA ALA A 86 -7.23 -6.90 16.59
C ALA A 86 -8.12 -6.95 15.33
N TYR A 87 -7.64 -7.61 14.28
CA TYR A 87 -8.38 -7.86 13.05
C TYR A 87 -9.67 -8.65 13.30
N LEU A 88 -9.59 -9.76 14.03
CA LEU A 88 -10.75 -10.58 14.38
C LEU A 88 -11.79 -9.76 15.17
N LEU A 89 -11.36 -8.99 16.17
CA LEU A 89 -12.24 -8.13 16.94
C LEU A 89 -12.91 -7.07 16.06
N GLY A 90 -12.19 -6.49 15.10
CA GLY A 90 -12.74 -5.55 14.12
C GLY A 90 -13.82 -6.17 13.25
N TRP A 91 -13.58 -7.38 12.73
CA TRP A 91 -14.56 -8.11 11.94
C TRP A 91 -15.83 -8.39 12.74
N ILE A 92 -15.65 -8.92 13.96
CA ILE A 92 -16.76 -9.18 14.89
C ILE A 92 -17.53 -7.90 15.14
N ALA A 93 -16.88 -6.80 15.50
CA ALA A 93 -17.53 -5.53 15.82
C ALA A 93 -18.48 -5.01 14.71
N ASN A 94 -18.18 -5.34 13.45
CA ASN A 94 -18.97 -4.90 12.30
C ASN A 94 -19.98 -5.92 11.75
N ASP A 95 -19.98 -7.19 12.16
CA ASP A 95 -20.98 -8.15 11.65
C ASP A 95 -21.48 -9.15 12.70
N PHE A 96 -21.22 -8.91 13.99
CA PHE A 96 -21.70 -9.80 15.04
C PHE A 96 -23.18 -9.63 15.33
N THR A 97 -23.82 -10.76 15.63
CA THR A 97 -25.13 -10.84 16.29
C THR A 97 -24.96 -11.63 17.58
N VAL A 98 -25.35 -11.05 18.72
CA VAL A 98 -25.45 -11.78 19.98
C VAL A 98 -26.88 -12.27 20.13
N VAL A 99 -27.09 -13.58 19.99
CA VAL A 99 -28.43 -14.19 20.02
C VAL A 99 -28.90 -14.45 21.45
N ASP A 100 -27.97 -14.78 22.35
CA ASP A 100 -28.24 -15.05 23.77
C ASP A 100 -27.00 -14.62 24.58
N SER A 101 -27.10 -13.52 25.31
CA SER A 101 -26.02 -13.00 26.14
C SER A 101 -25.66 -13.93 27.31
N VAL A 102 -26.55 -14.86 27.66
CA VAL A 102 -26.35 -15.84 28.73
C VAL A 102 -25.60 -17.08 28.23
N LYS A 103 -25.77 -17.46 26.95
CA LYS A 103 -25.07 -18.60 26.33
C LYS A 103 -23.86 -18.21 25.47
N GLY A 104 -23.75 -16.96 25.06
CA GLY A 104 -22.58 -16.41 24.36
C GLY A 104 -22.36 -16.96 22.96
N LEU A 105 -23.33 -16.74 22.06
CA LEU A 105 -23.24 -17.16 20.65
C LEU A 105 -22.77 -16.02 19.75
N ILE A 106 -21.67 -16.23 19.03
CA ILE A 106 -21.12 -15.30 18.03
C ILE A 106 -21.21 -15.97 16.66
N THR A 107 -21.68 -15.23 15.66
CA THR A 107 -21.67 -15.67 14.27
C THR A 107 -20.78 -14.74 13.44
N ILE A 108 -19.85 -15.31 12.69
CA ILE A 108 -18.98 -14.60 11.75
C ILE A 108 -19.35 -15.06 10.35
N LYS A 109 -19.63 -14.12 9.44
CA LYS A 109 -19.96 -14.39 8.04
C LYS A 109 -18.93 -13.77 7.12
N GLY A 110 -18.72 -14.37 5.96
CA GLY A 110 -17.77 -13.89 4.95
C GLY A 110 -17.66 -14.83 3.76
N ASP A 111 -16.81 -14.48 2.79
CA ASP A 111 -16.46 -15.39 1.70
C ASP A 111 -15.59 -16.56 2.19
N GLU A 112 -15.55 -17.63 1.41
CA GLU A 112 -14.84 -18.86 1.78
C GLU A 112 -13.36 -18.65 2.09
N SER A 113 -12.67 -17.80 1.32
CA SER A 113 -11.23 -17.54 1.54
C SER A 113 -11.00 -16.80 2.85
N SER A 114 -11.79 -15.77 3.14
CA SER A 114 -11.70 -15.01 4.39
C SER A 114 -12.03 -15.89 5.59
N ILE A 115 -13.11 -16.67 5.50
CA ILE A 115 -13.54 -17.59 6.56
C ILE A 115 -12.50 -18.68 6.82
N ASN A 116 -11.87 -19.24 5.79
CA ASN A 116 -10.77 -20.20 5.95
C ASN A 116 -9.62 -19.62 6.80
N LYS A 117 -9.22 -18.37 6.54
CA LYS A 117 -8.14 -17.73 7.29
C LYS A 117 -8.56 -17.28 8.69
N LEU A 118 -9.81 -16.84 8.88
CA LEU A 118 -10.35 -16.50 10.21
C LEU A 118 -10.49 -17.75 11.08
N PHE A 119 -10.88 -18.89 10.51
CA PHE A 119 -11.00 -20.16 11.21
C PHE A 119 -9.67 -20.64 11.79
N ASP A 120 -8.55 -20.36 11.12
CA ASP A 120 -7.20 -20.63 11.65
C ASP A 120 -6.91 -19.85 12.96
N ILE A 121 -7.58 -18.71 13.20
CA ILE A 121 -7.46 -17.90 14.42
C ILE A 121 -8.37 -18.45 15.53
N VAL A 122 -9.64 -18.77 15.23
CA VAL A 122 -10.64 -19.23 16.22
C VAL A 122 -10.68 -20.76 16.32
N ARG A 123 -9.55 -21.35 16.72
CA ARG A 123 -9.40 -22.80 16.92
C ARG A 123 -10.47 -23.31 17.92
N GLY A 124 -11.27 -24.30 17.52
CA GLY A 124 -12.35 -24.87 18.35
C GLY A 124 -13.75 -24.33 18.08
N ALA A 125 -13.89 -23.38 17.14
CA ALA A 125 -15.20 -22.92 16.67
C ALA A 125 -15.89 -23.98 15.80
N ASP A 126 -17.23 -23.98 15.77
CA ASP A 126 -17.99 -24.82 14.86
C ASP A 126 -18.10 -24.16 13.49
N ARG A 127 -17.86 -24.94 12.42
CA ARG A 127 -17.89 -24.44 11.06
C ARG A 127 -19.16 -24.89 10.37
N GLN A 128 -20.10 -23.97 10.20
CA GLN A 128 -21.33 -24.22 9.47
C GLN A 128 -21.15 -23.87 7.99
N GLY A 129 -20.63 -24.83 7.22
CA GLY A 129 -20.43 -24.70 5.78
C GLY A 129 -19.20 -23.85 5.40
N VAL A 130 -19.20 -23.26 4.20
CA VAL A 130 -18.01 -22.56 3.66
C VAL A 130 -17.92 -21.08 4.05
N SER A 131 -19.01 -20.46 4.48
CA SER A 131 -19.14 -18.98 4.61
C SER A 131 -19.47 -18.49 6.02
N MET A 132 -19.51 -19.38 7.03
CA MET A 132 -19.93 -19.04 8.37
C MET A 132 -19.13 -19.80 9.45
N ILE A 133 -18.78 -19.08 10.52
CA ILE A 133 -18.20 -19.65 11.75
C ILE A 133 -19.12 -19.31 12.91
N THR A 134 -19.40 -20.30 13.76
CA THR A 134 -20.18 -20.15 14.98
C THR A 134 -19.31 -20.43 16.20
N ILE A 135 -19.29 -19.50 17.15
CA ILE A 135 -18.50 -19.61 18.38
C ILE A 135 -19.44 -19.56 19.57
N GLU A 136 -19.37 -20.60 20.40
CA GLU A 136 -20.09 -20.70 21.68
C GLU A 136 -19.12 -20.46 22.83
N SER A 137 -19.01 -19.21 23.29
CA SER A 137 -18.17 -18.83 24.43
C SER A 137 -18.72 -17.58 25.11
N SER A 138 -19.21 -17.74 26.33
CA SER A 138 -19.67 -16.62 27.17
C SER A 138 -18.52 -15.73 27.62
N ALA A 139 -17.32 -16.29 27.83
CA ALA A 139 -16.12 -15.54 28.19
C ALA A 139 -15.66 -14.62 27.04
N MET A 140 -15.58 -15.15 25.82
CA MET A 140 -15.22 -14.35 24.64
C MET A 140 -16.23 -13.24 24.38
N VAL A 141 -17.53 -13.49 24.58
CA VAL A 141 -18.57 -12.46 24.48
C VAL A 141 -18.37 -11.36 25.53
N ALA A 142 -18.05 -11.72 26.78
CA ALA A 142 -17.74 -10.73 27.82
C ALA A 142 -16.51 -9.88 27.45
N ASP A 143 -15.46 -10.49 26.89
CA ASP A 143 -14.27 -9.78 26.42
C ASP A 143 -14.59 -8.81 25.26
N ILE A 144 -15.39 -9.24 24.29
CA ILE A 144 -15.83 -8.39 23.17
C ILE A 144 -16.61 -7.18 23.69
N LEU A 145 -17.59 -7.40 24.56
CA LEU A 145 -18.40 -6.32 25.15
C LEU A 145 -17.52 -5.34 25.95
N LYS A 146 -16.53 -5.86 26.68
CA LYS A 146 -15.54 -5.05 27.40
C LYS A 146 -14.70 -4.19 26.46
N HIS A 147 -14.12 -4.77 25.41
CA HIS A 147 -13.28 -4.03 24.46
C HIS A 147 -14.06 -3.00 23.65
N LEU A 148 -15.31 -3.31 23.28
CA LEU A 148 -16.22 -2.41 22.58
C LEU A 148 -16.96 -1.42 23.51
N GLN A 149 -16.74 -1.52 24.83
CA GLN A 149 -17.35 -0.69 25.88
C GLN A 149 -18.88 -0.68 25.83
N ILE A 150 -19.48 -1.85 25.65
CA ILE A 150 -20.94 -2.05 25.61
C ILE A 150 -21.40 -2.57 26.98
N GLU A 151 -22.02 -1.70 27.79
CA GLU A 151 -22.49 -2.06 29.14
C GLU A 151 -23.93 -2.61 29.15
N ASN A 152 -24.87 -1.91 28.52
CA ASN A 152 -26.30 -2.28 28.43
C ASN A 152 -26.88 -1.72 27.13
N GLY A 153 -26.47 -2.27 25.99
CA GLY A 153 -26.73 -1.65 24.70
C GLY A 153 -26.75 -2.62 23.54
N THR A 154 -27.03 -2.08 22.37
CA THR A 154 -26.95 -2.81 21.10
C THR A 154 -25.60 -2.56 20.44
N ARG A 155 -25.36 -3.19 19.29
CA ARG A 155 -24.20 -2.88 18.44
C ARG A 155 -24.05 -1.39 18.13
N ALA A 156 -25.13 -0.61 18.12
CA ALA A 156 -25.08 0.84 17.89
C ALA A 156 -24.23 1.59 18.95
N ASP A 157 -24.15 1.06 20.17
CA ASP A 157 -23.46 1.68 21.30
C ASP A 157 -21.95 1.38 21.34
N SER A 158 -21.44 0.62 20.37
CA SER A 158 -20.03 0.23 20.31
C SER A 158 -19.09 1.44 20.19
N LYS A 159 -17.93 1.34 20.84
CA LYS A 159 -16.85 2.34 20.77
C LYS A 159 -15.56 1.70 20.29
N LEU A 160 -14.71 2.53 19.68
CA LEU A 160 -13.39 2.10 19.22
C LEU A 160 -12.57 1.59 20.42
N PRO A 161 -12.04 0.35 20.39
CA PRO A 161 -11.24 -0.18 21.49
C PRO A 161 -9.96 0.63 21.71
N GLN A 162 -9.47 0.63 22.94
CA GLN A 162 -8.23 1.30 23.33
C GLN A 162 -7.11 0.27 23.53
N PHE A 163 -6.12 0.24 22.63
CA PHE A 163 -5.11 -0.82 22.55
C PHE A 163 -3.80 -0.56 23.35
N GLY A 164 -3.84 0.24 24.41
CA GLY A 164 -2.65 0.48 25.26
C GLY A 164 -1.46 1.11 24.52
N SER A 165 -0.22 0.74 24.90
CA SER A 165 1.04 1.34 24.41
C SER A 165 1.42 1.03 22.95
N SER A 166 0.73 0.09 22.29
CA SER A 166 0.90 -0.26 20.87
C SER A 166 -0.25 0.27 20.00
N SER A 167 -0.75 1.47 20.34
CA SER A 167 -2.09 1.94 19.96
C SER A 167 -2.33 2.05 18.45
N SER A 168 -1.40 2.59 17.66
CA SER A 168 -1.73 2.94 16.26
C SER A 168 -1.83 1.73 15.32
N SER A 169 -0.87 0.81 15.37
CA SER A 169 -0.83 -0.37 14.48
C SER A 169 -1.98 -1.35 14.76
N LEU A 170 -2.28 -1.61 16.04
CA LEU A 170 -3.42 -2.45 16.42
C LEU A 170 -4.75 -1.77 16.10
N THR A 171 -4.84 -0.44 16.21
CA THR A 171 -6.02 0.29 15.76
C THR A 171 -6.26 0.12 14.27
N LEU A 172 -5.22 0.26 13.43
CA LEU A 172 -5.35 0.03 11.99
C LEU A 172 -5.71 -1.42 11.66
N SER A 173 -5.18 -2.38 12.41
CA SER A 173 -5.54 -3.80 12.27
C SER A 173 -7.01 -4.05 12.60
N PHE A 174 -7.54 -3.42 13.66
CA PHE A 174 -8.96 -3.43 14.00
C PHE A 174 -9.81 -2.77 12.91
N VAL A 175 -9.42 -1.58 12.43
CA VAL A 175 -10.14 -0.88 11.35
C VAL A 175 -10.16 -1.72 10.08
N ARG A 176 -9.07 -2.42 9.75
CA ARG A 176 -9.04 -3.32 8.60
C ARG A 176 -10.02 -4.47 8.75
N GLY A 177 -10.07 -5.13 9.91
CA GLY A 177 -11.06 -6.17 10.18
C GLY A 177 -12.50 -5.65 10.06
N PHE A 178 -12.72 -4.44 10.59
CA PHE A 178 -14.02 -3.75 10.52
C PHE A 178 -14.43 -3.45 9.07
N PHE A 179 -13.50 -2.93 8.26
CA PHE A 179 -13.69 -2.66 6.84
C PHE A 179 -13.88 -3.95 6.03
N ASP A 180 -13.12 -5.01 6.29
CA ASP A 180 -13.23 -6.25 5.53
C ASP A 180 -14.53 -7.02 5.77
N ALA A 181 -15.19 -6.79 6.91
CA ALA A 181 -16.45 -7.44 7.25
C ALA A 181 -17.65 -6.88 6.46
N ALA A 182 -17.74 -5.56 6.25
CA ALA A 182 -18.88 -4.97 5.52
C ALA A 182 -18.58 -3.64 4.78
N GLY A 183 -17.31 -3.25 4.67
CA GLY A 183 -16.88 -2.12 3.86
C GLY A 183 -16.83 -2.48 2.37
N ASP A 184 -16.87 -1.44 1.55
CA ASP A 184 -16.79 -1.54 0.09
C ASP A 184 -15.66 -0.65 -0.43
N ALA A 185 -14.75 -1.22 -1.22
CA ALA A 185 -13.85 -0.47 -2.09
C ALA A 185 -14.35 -0.62 -3.52
N SER A 186 -14.54 0.49 -4.22
CA SER A 186 -15.06 0.49 -5.59
C SER A 186 -14.71 1.77 -6.34
N ILE A 187 -15.11 1.84 -7.60
CA ILE A 187 -15.02 3.05 -8.43
C ILE A 187 -16.41 3.66 -8.54
N LYS A 188 -16.55 4.93 -8.16
CA LYS A 188 -17.83 5.65 -8.28
C LYS A 188 -18.16 5.90 -9.75
N ARG A 189 -19.25 5.31 -10.25
CA ARG A 189 -19.76 5.49 -11.63
C ARG A 189 -20.69 6.71 -11.77
N VAL A 190 -20.35 7.82 -11.12
CA VAL A 190 -21.08 9.10 -11.27
C VAL A 190 -20.06 10.18 -11.61
N LYS A 191 -20.39 11.08 -12.56
CA LYS A 191 -19.53 12.16 -13.12
C LYS A 191 -18.19 12.35 -12.40
N GLY A 192 -17.13 11.79 -12.98
CA GLY A 192 -15.81 11.69 -12.36
C GLY A 192 -15.59 10.29 -11.80
N VAL A 193 -14.92 9.45 -12.57
CA VAL A 193 -14.53 8.09 -12.17
C VAL A 193 -13.47 8.23 -11.10
N ALA A 194 -13.81 7.99 -9.83
CA ALA A 194 -12.86 8.12 -8.73
C ALA A 194 -12.93 6.91 -7.79
N PRO A 195 -11.78 6.47 -7.23
CA PRO A 195 -11.72 5.49 -6.16
C PRO A 195 -12.62 5.92 -5.01
N ARG A 196 -13.26 4.93 -4.40
CA ARG A 196 -14.17 5.10 -3.28
C ARG A 196 -13.91 3.97 -2.30
N ALA A 197 -13.80 4.31 -1.03
CA ALA A 197 -13.81 3.34 0.06
C ALA A 197 -14.88 3.77 1.06
N VAL A 198 -15.80 2.87 1.40
CA VAL A 198 -16.91 3.16 2.31
C VAL A 198 -16.96 2.14 3.42
N VAL A 199 -17.14 2.65 4.63
CA VAL A 199 -17.47 1.84 5.80
C VAL A 199 -18.89 2.20 6.22
N THR A 200 -19.74 1.19 6.39
CA THR A 200 -21.09 1.34 6.94
C THR A 200 -21.19 0.66 8.30
N SER A 201 -21.89 1.29 9.23
CA SER A 201 -22.20 0.69 10.54
C SER A 201 -23.41 1.38 11.17
N SER A 202 -24.15 0.65 12.00
CA SER A 202 -25.21 1.21 12.83
C SER A 202 -24.68 2.03 14.02
N SER A 203 -23.36 2.03 14.26
CA SER A 203 -22.73 2.75 15.36
C SER A 203 -22.04 4.03 14.87
N HIS A 204 -22.71 5.17 15.03
CA HIS A 204 -22.20 6.49 14.64
C HIS A 204 -20.92 6.88 15.39
N SER A 205 -20.84 6.54 16.68
CA SER A 205 -19.64 6.75 17.51
C SER A 205 -18.43 5.99 16.97
N MET A 206 -18.63 4.73 16.58
CA MET A 206 -17.59 3.90 15.98
C MET A 206 -17.12 4.50 14.65
N LEU A 207 -18.03 4.86 13.74
CA LEU A 207 -17.67 5.44 12.44
C LEU A 207 -16.85 6.73 12.59
N LYS A 208 -17.29 7.64 13.46
CA LYS A 208 -16.56 8.89 13.72
C LYS A 208 -15.18 8.63 14.31
N ALA A 209 -15.07 7.68 15.25
CA ALA A 209 -13.81 7.30 15.86
C ALA A 209 -12.85 6.63 14.84
N ILE A 210 -13.36 5.77 13.95
CA ILE A 210 -12.59 5.18 12.85
C ILE A 210 -12.05 6.29 11.94
N GLY A 211 -12.90 7.22 11.50
CA GLY A 211 -12.48 8.32 10.64
C GLY A 211 -11.39 9.19 11.27
N GLN A 212 -11.48 9.45 12.57
CA GLN A 212 -10.44 10.18 13.33
C GLN A 212 -9.15 9.36 13.51
N ALA A 213 -9.26 8.06 13.77
CA ALA A 213 -8.12 7.18 13.99
C ALA A 213 -7.30 6.92 12.73
N VAL A 214 -7.96 6.84 11.57
CA VAL A 214 -7.27 6.63 10.29
C VAL A 214 -6.54 7.89 9.83
N ASP A 215 -6.99 9.08 10.25
CA ASP A 215 -6.35 10.36 9.93
C ASP A 215 -6.18 10.54 8.41
N VAL A 216 -7.28 10.39 7.68
CA VAL A 216 -7.40 10.66 6.24
C VAL A 216 -8.75 11.35 6.02
N PRO A 217 -8.82 12.47 5.27
CA PRO A 217 -10.07 13.22 5.14
C PRO A 217 -11.19 12.38 4.51
N TYR A 218 -12.35 12.34 5.18
CA TYR A 218 -13.54 11.56 4.81
C TYR A 218 -14.80 12.44 4.78
N ALA A 219 -15.84 11.96 4.11
CA ALA A 219 -17.18 12.50 4.15
C ALA A 219 -18.11 11.58 4.96
N LEU A 220 -19.05 12.15 5.70
CA LEU A 220 -20.15 11.40 6.31
C LEU A 220 -21.29 11.26 5.30
N GLY A 221 -21.92 10.09 5.25
CA GLY A 221 -23.17 9.91 4.50
C GLY A 221 -24.32 10.72 5.10
N ASP A 222 -25.38 10.94 4.30
CA ASP A 222 -26.52 11.78 4.67
C ASP A 222 -27.26 11.31 5.93
N ASP A 223 -27.30 9.99 6.16
CA ASP A 223 -27.89 9.34 7.33
C ASP A 223 -26.88 9.10 8.47
N ALA A 224 -25.64 9.55 8.29
CA ALA A 224 -24.49 9.33 9.15
C ALA A 224 -24.18 7.85 9.48
N ASN A 225 -24.77 6.89 8.75
CA ASN A 225 -24.51 5.45 8.90
C ASN A 225 -23.34 4.98 8.02
N SER A 226 -22.67 5.91 7.35
CA SER A 226 -21.51 5.62 6.53
C SER A 226 -20.47 6.73 6.60
N ILE A 227 -19.22 6.34 6.43
CA ILE A 227 -18.11 7.24 6.11
C ILE A 227 -17.53 6.83 4.76
N GLU A 228 -17.23 7.82 3.92
CA GLU A 228 -16.74 7.64 2.56
C GLU A 228 -15.42 8.41 2.37
N TRP A 229 -14.40 7.70 1.90
CA TRP A 229 -13.21 8.29 1.30
C TRP A 229 -13.36 8.26 -0.21
N SER A 230 -12.91 9.31 -0.89
CA SER A 230 -13.00 9.42 -2.36
C SER A 230 -11.70 9.93 -2.97
N GLY A 231 -11.45 9.54 -4.23
CA GLY A 231 -10.24 9.93 -4.96
C GLY A 231 -8.97 9.42 -4.28
N LEU A 232 -7.98 10.30 -4.14
CA LEU A 232 -6.70 9.98 -3.48
C LEU A 232 -6.88 9.61 -2.00
N ASN A 233 -7.86 10.21 -1.31
CA ASN A 233 -8.12 9.87 0.09
C ASN A 233 -8.59 8.41 0.24
N ALA A 234 -9.28 7.85 -0.75
CA ALA A 234 -9.65 6.43 -0.72
C ALA A 234 -8.42 5.54 -0.87
N LEU A 235 -7.46 5.94 -1.71
CA LEU A 235 -6.19 5.23 -1.86
C LEU A 235 -5.35 5.31 -0.58
N ASP A 236 -5.24 6.48 0.03
CA ASP A 236 -4.50 6.67 1.28
C ASP A 236 -5.13 5.88 2.43
N PHE A 237 -6.47 5.85 2.51
CA PHE A 237 -7.20 5.01 3.46
C PHE A 237 -6.85 3.53 3.27
N LEU A 238 -7.01 3.00 2.06
CA LEU A 238 -6.73 1.59 1.77
C LEU A 238 -5.25 1.24 1.97
N ALA A 239 -4.32 2.14 1.64
CA ALA A 239 -2.90 1.96 1.87
C ALA A 239 -2.58 1.81 3.36
N LYS A 240 -3.20 2.63 4.23
CA LYS A 240 -3.06 2.48 5.69
C LYS A 240 -3.57 1.14 6.21
N LEU A 241 -4.51 0.50 5.52
CA LEU A 241 -5.03 -0.80 5.93
C LEU A 241 -4.17 -1.96 5.42
N TYR A 242 -3.69 -1.91 4.18
CA TYR A 242 -3.09 -3.08 3.51
C TYR A 242 -1.57 -3.04 3.34
N ASP A 243 -0.92 -1.87 3.32
CA ASP A 243 0.54 -1.82 3.11
C ASP A 243 1.28 -2.51 4.27
N GLY A 244 2.11 -3.50 3.94
CA GLY A 244 2.91 -4.26 4.90
C GLY A 244 2.11 -5.13 5.89
N SER A 245 0.81 -5.34 5.62
CA SER A 245 -0.10 -6.04 6.53
C SER A 245 -0.47 -7.46 6.08
N THR A 246 -0.94 -8.29 7.01
CA THR A 246 -1.52 -9.60 6.70
C THR A 246 -2.94 -9.43 6.13
N TYR A 247 -3.16 -9.91 4.91
CA TYR A 247 -4.45 -9.80 4.21
C TYR A 247 -5.29 -11.07 4.36
N TYR A 248 -6.43 -10.94 5.04
CA TYR A 248 -7.39 -12.04 5.20
C TYR A 248 -8.43 -12.01 4.07
N ASN A 249 -9.02 -10.84 3.79
CA ASN A 249 -9.92 -10.62 2.66
C ASN A 249 -9.15 -10.31 1.37
N LEU A 250 -8.98 -11.33 0.52
CA LEU A 250 -8.23 -11.20 -0.73
C LEU A 250 -8.95 -10.32 -1.76
N ARG A 251 -10.29 -10.28 -1.71
CA ARG A 251 -11.09 -9.46 -2.62
C ARG A 251 -10.80 -7.98 -2.41
N ASN A 252 -10.89 -7.49 -1.17
CA ASN A 252 -10.66 -6.08 -0.90
C ASN A 252 -9.20 -5.67 -1.13
N TYR A 253 -8.24 -6.54 -0.79
CA TYR A 253 -6.83 -6.32 -1.11
C TYR A 253 -6.60 -6.21 -2.63
N ASN A 254 -7.18 -7.12 -3.42
CA ASN A 254 -7.09 -7.06 -4.88
C ASN A 254 -7.71 -5.78 -5.42
N THR A 255 -8.88 -5.38 -4.91
CA THR A 255 -9.49 -4.11 -5.30
C THR A 255 -8.60 -2.93 -4.96
N TYR A 256 -7.95 -2.92 -3.79
CA TYR A 256 -6.98 -1.88 -3.44
C TYR A 256 -5.85 -1.80 -4.47
N MET A 257 -5.26 -2.94 -4.85
CA MET A 257 -4.22 -2.98 -5.88
C MET A 257 -4.71 -2.46 -7.23
N ASP A 258 -5.91 -2.83 -7.64
CA ASP A 258 -6.55 -2.36 -8.89
C ASP A 258 -6.84 -0.84 -8.80
N LEU A 259 -7.13 -0.30 -7.61
CA LEU A 259 -7.34 1.14 -7.41
C LEU A 259 -6.01 1.94 -7.38
N CYS A 260 -4.89 1.35 -6.97
CA CYS A 260 -3.58 2.03 -6.95
C CYS A 260 -3.09 2.48 -8.33
N VAL A 261 -3.59 1.86 -9.40
CA VAL A 261 -3.28 2.20 -10.79
C VAL A 261 -4.29 3.17 -11.41
N TRP A 262 -5.32 3.57 -10.65
CA TRP A 262 -6.31 4.55 -11.09
C TRP A 262 -5.65 5.88 -11.48
N CYS A 263 -6.04 6.41 -12.64
CA CYS A 263 -5.61 7.71 -13.13
C CYS A 263 -6.85 8.61 -13.35
N PRO A 264 -6.89 9.83 -12.79
CA PRO A 264 -7.97 10.78 -13.08
C PRO A 264 -7.88 11.22 -14.55
N THR A 265 -8.79 10.73 -15.41
CA THR A 265 -8.95 11.27 -16.77
C THR A 265 -9.96 12.42 -16.76
N SER A 266 -9.60 13.54 -17.40
CA SER A 266 -10.46 14.74 -17.52
C SER A 266 -11.71 14.56 -18.39
N GLY A 267 -11.87 13.39 -19.03
CA GLY A 267 -13.09 12.96 -19.70
C GLY A 267 -13.39 11.54 -19.23
N GLY A 268 -14.63 11.28 -18.81
CA GLY A 268 -15.04 10.07 -18.09
C GLY A 268 -14.37 8.79 -18.59
N ALA A 269 -13.65 8.10 -17.69
CA ALA A 269 -12.98 6.86 -18.03
C ALA A 269 -13.97 5.69 -18.13
N GLN A 270 -13.85 4.93 -19.21
CA GLN A 270 -14.30 3.55 -19.21
C GLN A 270 -13.45 2.78 -18.19
N SER A 271 -14.07 1.85 -17.47
CA SER A 271 -13.35 0.83 -16.70
C SER A 271 -12.60 -0.03 -17.70
N ALA A 272 -11.34 0.31 -17.92
CA ALA A 272 -10.39 -0.57 -18.54
C ALA A 272 -10.29 -1.82 -17.64
N GLY A 273 -10.45 -3.02 -18.19
CA GLY A 273 -10.32 -4.24 -17.39
C GLY A 273 -8.90 -4.37 -16.82
N ARG A 274 -8.64 -5.39 -15.98
CA ARG A 274 -7.27 -5.69 -15.49
C ARG A 274 -6.20 -5.79 -16.59
N ASP A 275 -6.60 -6.08 -17.83
CA ASP A 275 -5.70 -6.15 -18.99
C ASP A 275 -5.34 -4.76 -19.58
N ASP A 276 -6.05 -3.70 -19.18
CA ASP A 276 -5.92 -2.34 -19.71
C ASP A 276 -5.31 -1.34 -18.71
N ASP A 277 -4.90 -1.79 -17.53
CA ASP A 277 -4.17 -0.95 -16.58
C ASP A 277 -2.85 -0.46 -17.22
N PRO A 278 -2.49 0.84 -17.08
CA PRO A 278 -1.29 1.38 -17.69
C PRO A 278 -0.04 0.77 -17.06
N THR A 279 0.44 -0.32 -17.66
CA THR A 279 1.69 -0.99 -17.31
C THR A 279 2.82 -0.47 -18.19
N PHE A 280 4.02 -0.32 -17.62
CA PHE A 280 5.23 -0.12 -18.40
C PHE A 280 6.10 -1.37 -18.32
N VAL A 281 6.69 -1.76 -19.44
CA VAL A 281 7.53 -2.96 -19.52
C VAL A 281 8.96 -2.57 -19.17
N ILE A 282 9.63 -3.38 -18.35
CA ILE A 282 11.03 -3.20 -17.97
C ILE A 282 11.85 -4.39 -18.46
N THR A 283 13.08 -4.14 -18.90
CA THR A 283 14.06 -5.19 -19.22
C THR A 283 15.42 -4.80 -18.65
N ARG A 284 16.10 -5.77 -18.04
CA ARG A 284 17.48 -5.59 -17.58
C ARG A 284 18.44 -5.65 -18.76
N THR A 285 19.35 -4.70 -18.86
CA THR A 285 20.50 -4.71 -19.78
C THR A 285 21.78 -5.19 -19.09
N SER A 286 21.77 -5.24 -17.75
CA SER A 286 22.85 -5.76 -16.92
C SER A 286 22.32 -6.72 -15.87
N LYS A 287 23.14 -7.70 -15.48
CA LYS A 287 22.84 -8.65 -14.40
C LYS A 287 22.73 -7.96 -13.03
N ASP A 288 23.45 -6.85 -12.85
CA ASP A 288 23.52 -6.10 -11.59
C ASP A 288 22.39 -5.06 -11.46
N ALA A 289 21.50 -4.99 -12.46
CA ALA A 289 20.42 -4.02 -12.51
C ALA A 289 19.33 -4.29 -11.46
N VAL A 290 19.00 -3.24 -10.70
CA VAL A 290 17.92 -3.24 -9.71
C VAL A 290 16.61 -2.88 -10.40
N ILE A 291 15.57 -3.72 -10.21
CA ILE A 291 14.25 -3.42 -10.77
C ILE A 291 13.62 -2.29 -9.96
N PRO A 292 13.12 -1.23 -10.62
CA PRO A 292 12.47 -0.13 -9.94
C PRO A 292 11.26 -0.58 -9.15
N SER A 293 11.13 -0.09 -7.92
CA SER A 293 10.01 -0.37 -7.04
C SER A 293 9.65 0.88 -6.24
N LYS A 294 8.44 0.92 -5.71
CA LYS A 294 8.02 1.97 -4.78
C LYS A 294 8.36 1.55 -3.36
N SER A 295 8.66 2.52 -2.49
CA SER A 295 8.83 2.24 -1.06
C SER A 295 7.48 2.03 -0.38
N ARG A 296 6.45 2.75 -0.82
CA ARG A 296 5.04 2.65 -0.41
C ARG A 296 4.13 2.65 -1.63
N ALA A 297 2.96 2.04 -1.57
CA ALA A 297 2.08 1.95 -2.74
C ALA A 297 1.65 3.32 -3.29
N SER A 298 1.45 4.29 -2.39
CA SER A 298 1.06 5.67 -2.71
C SER A 298 2.20 6.57 -3.19
N ASP A 299 3.46 6.12 -3.18
CA ASP A 299 4.57 6.92 -3.69
C ASP A 299 4.39 7.23 -5.19
N SER A 300 4.70 8.46 -5.60
CA SER A 300 4.54 8.88 -6.99
C SER A 300 5.56 8.25 -7.94
N GLY A 301 6.75 7.91 -7.43
CA GLY A 301 7.89 7.48 -8.24
C GLY A 301 8.39 6.07 -7.91
N TYR A 302 8.98 5.43 -8.91
CA TYR A 302 9.69 4.15 -8.80
C TYR A 302 11.18 4.41 -8.63
N ASP A 303 11.78 3.93 -7.54
CA ASP A 303 13.18 4.19 -7.22
C ASP A 303 14.12 3.62 -8.29
N LEU A 304 15.06 4.45 -8.74
CA LEU A 304 16.07 4.09 -9.74
C LEU A 304 17.46 4.02 -9.09
N THR A 305 18.19 2.97 -9.45
CA THR A 305 19.55 2.72 -8.98
C THR A 305 20.52 2.81 -10.14
N ILE A 306 21.57 3.62 -10.00
CA ILE A 306 22.71 3.60 -10.92
C ILE A 306 23.70 2.52 -10.47
N ILE A 307 24.23 1.77 -11.43
CA ILE A 307 25.06 0.59 -11.17
C ILE A 307 26.46 0.69 -11.77
N LYS A 308 26.66 1.57 -12.76
CA LYS A 308 27.92 1.65 -13.49
C LYS A 308 28.19 3.06 -14.00
N THR A 309 29.43 3.52 -13.89
CA THR A 309 29.91 4.73 -14.58
C THR A 309 30.13 4.45 -16.07
N VAL A 310 29.56 5.28 -16.95
CA VAL A 310 29.67 5.16 -18.41
C VAL A 310 30.77 6.06 -18.95
N LYS A 311 30.69 7.36 -18.66
CA LYS A 311 31.63 8.37 -19.14
C LYS A 311 31.55 9.66 -18.34
N ALA A 312 32.65 10.40 -18.27
CA ALA A 312 32.66 11.78 -17.78
C ALA A 312 32.45 12.77 -18.93
N PHE A 313 31.70 13.82 -18.67
CA PHE A 313 31.51 14.99 -19.53
C PHE A 313 32.16 16.20 -18.86
N GLY A 314 33.39 16.50 -19.25
CA GLY A 314 34.18 17.55 -18.58
C GLY A 314 34.54 17.17 -17.14
N PRO A 315 34.93 18.17 -16.31
CA PRO A 315 35.50 17.90 -14.99
C PRO A 315 34.48 17.57 -13.90
N VAL A 316 33.20 17.91 -14.10
CA VAL A 316 32.20 17.89 -13.02
C VAL A 316 30.95 17.07 -13.34
N THR A 317 30.75 16.63 -14.58
CA THR A 317 29.57 15.86 -14.96
C THR A 317 29.95 14.42 -15.29
N THR A 318 29.22 13.47 -14.73
CA THR A 318 29.44 12.03 -14.99
C THR A 318 28.12 11.36 -15.36
N LEU A 319 28.17 10.56 -16.42
CA LEU A 319 27.06 9.73 -16.91
C LEU A 319 27.14 8.34 -16.31
N TYR A 320 26.03 7.88 -15.74
CA TYR A 320 25.88 6.57 -15.12
C TYR A 320 24.77 5.77 -15.82
N ASP A 321 24.91 4.45 -15.83
CA ASP A 321 23.93 3.51 -16.33
C ASP A 321 23.16 2.89 -15.16
N THR A 322 21.84 2.76 -15.33
CA THR A 322 20.95 2.06 -14.39
C THR A 322 20.87 0.55 -14.68
N GLY A 323 21.27 0.12 -15.87
CA GLY A 323 21.16 -1.26 -16.31
C GLY A 323 19.74 -1.70 -16.64
N ILE A 324 18.81 -0.76 -16.83
CA ILE A 324 17.42 -1.06 -17.22
C ILE A 324 16.98 -0.28 -18.45
N LYS A 325 16.08 -0.87 -19.21
CA LYS A 325 15.30 -0.23 -20.28
C LYS A 325 13.85 -0.27 -19.87
N VAL A 326 13.10 0.78 -20.18
CA VAL A 326 11.67 0.84 -19.92
C VAL A 326 10.92 1.22 -21.19
N ARG A 327 9.70 0.72 -21.32
CA ARG A 327 8.77 1.13 -22.37
C ARG A 327 7.48 1.63 -21.72
N PRO A 328 7.30 2.96 -21.60
CA PRO A 328 6.05 3.56 -21.18
C PRO A 328 4.85 3.07 -22.01
N PRO A 329 3.63 2.98 -21.43
CA PRO A 329 2.42 2.70 -22.19
C PRO A 329 2.11 3.83 -23.19
N ILE A 330 1.23 3.55 -24.14
CA ILE A 330 0.77 4.57 -25.09
C ILE A 330 0.08 5.71 -24.31
N GLY A 331 0.35 6.97 -24.66
CA GLY A 331 -0.20 8.14 -23.99
C GLY A 331 0.58 8.58 -22.75
N TYR A 332 1.68 7.91 -22.41
CA TYR A 332 2.52 8.24 -21.26
C TYR A 332 3.99 8.39 -21.65
N TYR A 333 4.68 9.22 -20.88
CA TYR A 333 6.13 9.28 -20.80
C TYR A 333 6.55 9.13 -19.33
N MET A 334 7.84 9.09 -19.05
CA MET A 334 8.34 9.03 -17.68
C MET A 334 9.29 10.20 -17.40
N ASP A 335 9.05 10.90 -16.30
CA ASP A 335 10.01 11.82 -15.69
C ASP A 335 11.03 11.01 -14.89
N VAL A 336 12.32 11.30 -15.03
CA VAL A 336 13.38 10.88 -14.11
C VAL A 336 13.77 12.10 -13.30
N VAL A 337 13.52 12.04 -11.99
CA VAL A 337 13.77 13.14 -11.06
C VAL A 337 14.65 12.68 -9.89
N PRO A 338 15.42 13.60 -9.28
CA PRO A 338 16.18 13.28 -8.08
C PRO A 338 15.23 12.96 -6.91
N ARG A 339 15.66 12.06 -6.02
CA ARG A 339 15.05 11.93 -4.69
C ARG A 339 15.49 13.10 -3.83
N SER A 340 14.66 13.47 -2.84
CA SER A 340 14.98 14.55 -1.89
C SER A 340 16.33 14.33 -1.19
N SER A 341 16.72 13.07 -0.94
CA SER A 341 18.01 12.70 -0.35
C SER A 341 19.22 13.02 -1.23
N LEU A 342 19.07 13.12 -2.56
CA LEU A 342 20.19 13.46 -3.46
C LEU A 342 20.80 14.82 -3.11
N SER A 343 19.98 15.77 -2.64
CA SER A 343 20.44 17.11 -2.23
C SER A 343 21.56 17.07 -1.17
N LYS A 344 21.65 15.99 -0.37
CA LYS A 344 22.68 15.81 0.66
C LYS A 344 23.99 15.23 0.14
N SER A 345 24.02 14.80 -1.12
CA SER A 345 25.18 14.12 -1.71
C SER A 345 26.21 15.07 -2.32
N GLY A 346 25.89 16.36 -2.48
CA GLY A 346 26.72 17.30 -3.24
C GLY A 346 26.61 17.14 -4.77
N TYR A 347 25.62 16.38 -5.24
CA TYR A 347 25.32 16.19 -6.66
C TYR A 347 23.91 16.69 -7.02
N MET A 348 23.75 17.07 -8.28
CA MET A 348 22.45 17.35 -8.89
C MET A 348 22.28 16.55 -10.18
N LEU A 349 21.03 16.30 -10.56
CA LEU A 349 20.71 15.76 -11.88
C LEU A 349 21.00 16.84 -12.93
N ALA A 350 21.93 16.58 -13.86
CA ALA A 350 22.51 17.59 -14.74
C ALA A 350 21.48 18.23 -15.69
N ASN A 351 20.43 17.49 -16.06
CA ASN A 351 19.35 17.95 -16.93
C ASN A 351 18.07 18.31 -16.16
N SER A 352 18.12 18.40 -14.83
CA SER A 352 17.00 18.68 -13.90
C SER A 352 15.87 17.63 -13.89
N VAL A 353 15.29 17.30 -15.05
CA VAL A 353 14.32 16.25 -15.27
C VAL A 353 14.71 15.47 -16.53
N GLY A 354 14.89 14.16 -16.39
CA GLY A 354 15.04 13.26 -17.53
C GLY A 354 13.69 12.92 -18.14
N ILE A 355 13.55 13.10 -19.44
CA ILE A 355 12.33 12.69 -20.18
C ILE A 355 12.62 11.37 -20.87
N ILE A 356 11.89 10.33 -20.48
CA ILE A 356 11.97 9.01 -21.11
C ILE A 356 10.72 8.81 -21.95
N ASP A 357 10.87 9.05 -23.25
CA ASP A 357 9.82 8.85 -24.23
C ASP A 357 9.55 7.37 -24.48
N ARG A 358 8.32 7.07 -24.91
CA ARG A 358 7.93 5.69 -25.28
C ARG A 358 8.82 5.06 -26.36
N ALA A 359 9.30 5.87 -27.31
CA ALA A 359 10.15 5.41 -28.41
C ALA A 359 11.61 5.16 -27.98
N TYR A 360 11.98 5.54 -26.75
CA TYR A 360 13.32 5.31 -26.24
C TYR A 360 13.52 3.82 -25.89
N THR A 361 14.45 3.17 -26.60
CA THR A 361 14.79 1.75 -26.41
C THR A 361 16.19 1.54 -25.83
N GLY A 362 16.84 2.64 -25.43
CA GLY A 362 18.15 2.65 -24.79
C GLY A 362 18.07 2.37 -23.28
N SER A 363 19.22 2.04 -22.68
CA SER A 363 19.33 1.92 -21.21
C SER A 363 19.10 3.28 -20.58
N ILE A 364 18.32 3.39 -19.51
CA ILE A 364 18.13 4.66 -18.81
C ILE A 364 19.48 5.09 -18.24
N MET A 365 19.96 6.24 -18.70
CA MET A 365 21.19 6.86 -18.23
C MET A 365 20.87 8.05 -17.33
N ILE A 366 21.71 8.26 -16.32
CA ILE A 366 21.57 9.35 -15.36
C ILE A 366 22.87 10.17 -15.37
N ALA A 367 22.76 11.45 -15.71
CA ALA A 367 23.89 12.38 -15.71
C ALA A 367 23.89 13.21 -14.44
N LEU A 368 24.97 13.15 -13.66
CA LEU A 368 25.09 13.90 -12.41
C LEU A 368 26.18 14.94 -12.52
N VAL A 369 25.87 16.16 -12.09
CA VAL A 369 26.83 17.23 -11.90
C VAL A 369 27.23 17.31 -10.43
N LYS A 370 28.53 17.26 -10.15
CA LYS A 370 29.08 17.49 -8.82
C LYS A 370 29.07 19.00 -8.55
N VAL A 371 28.19 19.44 -7.66
CA VAL A 371 28.03 20.86 -7.31
C VAL A 371 28.85 21.25 -6.09
N ASP A 372 29.11 20.31 -5.20
CA ASP A 372 30.04 20.49 -4.08
C ASP A 372 31.35 19.74 -4.38
N PRO A 373 32.45 20.45 -4.69
CA PRO A 373 33.75 19.84 -4.93
C PRO A 373 34.28 19.03 -3.73
N ALA A 374 33.89 19.38 -2.51
CA ALA A 374 34.35 18.73 -1.28
C ALA A 374 33.53 17.47 -0.93
N ALA A 375 32.37 17.26 -1.57
CA ALA A 375 31.55 16.09 -1.31
C ALA A 375 32.25 14.79 -1.76
N PRO A 376 32.06 13.67 -1.04
CA PRO A 376 32.57 12.37 -1.46
C PRO A 376 32.03 11.95 -2.84
N ASP A 377 32.80 11.14 -3.57
CA ASP A 377 32.31 10.57 -4.82
C ASP A 377 31.24 9.51 -4.56
N ILE A 378 30.24 9.46 -5.46
CA ILE A 378 29.14 8.51 -5.38
C ILE A 378 29.67 7.07 -5.44
N GLN A 379 29.29 6.28 -4.45
CA GLN A 379 29.59 4.85 -4.39
C GLN A 379 28.50 4.05 -5.09
N LEU A 380 28.86 3.22 -6.05
CA LEU A 380 27.91 2.37 -6.79
C LEU A 380 27.73 1.01 -6.09
N PRO A 381 26.52 0.42 -6.12
CA PRO A 381 25.29 0.97 -6.68
C PRO A 381 24.71 2.10 -5.81
N PHE A 382 24.09 3.09 -6.45
CA PHE A 382 23.53 4.25 -5.75
C PHE A 382 22.07 4.49 -6.13
N CYS A 383 21.19 4.51 -5.13
CA CYS A 383 19.77 4.80 -5.28
C CYS A 383 19.47 6.22 -4.81
N GLY A 384 19.34 7.14 -5.76
CA GLY A 384 19.12 8.57 -5.49
C GLY A 384 18.13 9.25 -6.44
N PHE A 385 17.43 8.46 -7.26
CA PHE A 385 16.55 8.95 -8.33
C PHE A 385 15.25 8.16 -8.31
N GLN A 386 14.23 8.71 -8.94
CA GLN A 386 12.95 8.02 -9.10
C GLN A 386 12.35 8.36 -10.46
N MET A 387 11.60 7.40 -10.99
CA MET A 387 10.87 7.54 -12.24
C MET A 387 9.39 7.77 -11.96
N ILE A 388 8.80 8.85 -12.49
CA ILE A 388 7.40 9.21 -12.29
C ILE A 388 6.67 9.14 -13.64
N PRO A 389 5.63 8.29 -13.80
CA PRO A 389 4.81 8.27 -15.00
C PRO A 389 4.01 9.56 -15.17
N ARG A 390 3.93 10.06 -16.41
CA ARG A 390 3.20 11.29 -16.76
C ARG A 390 2.38 11.10 -18.03
N PRO A 391 1.11 11.59 -18.06
CA PRO A 391 0.33 11.60 -19.29
C PRO A 391 0.90 12.61 -20.29
N ILE A 392 0.85 12.27 -21.57
CA ILE A 392 1.22 13.16 -22.68
C ILE A 392 -0.03 13.92 -23.14
N VAL A 393 0.10 15.22 -23.39
CA VAL A 393 -0.89 16.01 -24.12
C VAL A 393 -0.31 16.38 -25.48
N HIS A 394 -0.94 15.92 -26.56
CA HIS A 394 -0.53 16.24 -27.92
C HIS A 394 -1.20 17.53 -28.38
N PHE A 395 -0.40 18.56 -28.67
CA PHE A 395 -0.85 19.80 -29.29
C PHE A 395 -0.46 19.82 -30.77
N GLN A 396 -1.29 20.45 -31.61
CA GLN A 396 -0.89 20.81 -32.96
C GLN A 396 -0.26 22.20 -32.93
N VAL A 397 0.88 22.36 -33.62
CA VAL A 397 1.50 23.67 -33.82
C VAL A 397 0.81 24.35 -34.98
N VAL A 398 0.30 25.56 -34.75
CA VAL A 398 -0.30 26.42 -35.78
C VAL A 398 0.57 27.66 -35.89
N GLU A 399 1.25 27.82 -37.02
CA GLU A 399 1.96 29.05 -37.34
C GLU A 399 0.95 30.07 -37.88
N VAL A 400 0.99 31.30 -37.34
CA VAL A 400 0.14 32.41 -37.77
C VAL A 400 1.01 33.56 -38.24
N THR A 401 0.58 34.27 -39.28
CA THR A 401 1.26 35.47 -39.78
C THR A 401 0.73 36.72 -39.07
N GLY A 402 1.63 37.50 -38.45
CA GLY A 402 1.29 38.72 -37.69
C GLY A 402 1.15 38.49 -36.18
N ASP A 403 0.98 39.56 -35.42
CA ASP A 403 0.76 39.48 -33.97
C ASP A 403 -0.74 39.29 -33.69
N MET A 404 -1.15 38.02 -33.56
CA MET A 404 -2.52 37.61 -33.25
C MET A 404 -2.70 37.28 -31.76
N PHE A 405 -1.74 37.63 -30.91
CA PHE A 405 -1.84 37.41 -29.47
C PHE A 405 -2.69 38.53 -28.83
N GLU A 406 -3.56 38.18 -27.89
CA GLU A 406 -4.26 39.18 -27.08
C GLU A 406 -3.26 39.92 -26.19
N ASP A 407 -3.42 41.24 -26.05
CA ASP A 407 -2.65 42.02 -25.08
C ASP A 407 -2.94 41.53 -23.66
N THR A 408 -1.91 41.00 -22.99
CA THR A 408 -2.00 40.58 -21.59
C THR A 408 -1.31 41.59 -20.67
N GLY A 409 -1.75 41.67 -19.41
CA GLY A 409 -1.09 42.53 -18.40
C GLY A 409 0.39 42.21 -18.14
N ARG A 410 0.88 41.04 -18.60
CA ARG A 410 2.30 40.66 -18.59
C ARG A 410 3.04 41.04 -19.88
N GLY A 411 2.37 40.91 -21.04
CA GLY A 411 2.97 41.16 -22.35
C GLY A 411 4.30 40.41 -22.54
N ALA A 412 5.31 41.11 -23.06
CA ALA A 412 6.67 40.60 -23.25
C ALA A 412 7.54 40.52 -21.96
N GLY A 413 6.97 40.76 -20.78
CA GLY A 413 7.72 40.76 -19.51
C GLY A 413 8.16 39.35 -19.06
N GLY A 414 9.48 39.14 -18.95
CA GLY A 414 10.11 37.91 -18.44
C GLY A 414 11.32 38.20 -17.54
N PHE A 415 11.99 37.16 -17.03
CA PHE A 415 13.28 37.26 -16.31
C PHE A 415 13.30 38.26 -15.13
N GLY A 416 12.29 38.23 -14.25
CA GLY A 416 12.24 39.10 -13.07
C GLY A 416 11.61 40.48 -13.29
N SER A 417 10.96 40.72 -14.44
CA SER A 417 10.26 41.98 -14.77
C SER A 417 9.22 42.45 -13.75
N THR A 418 8.73 41.55 -12.88
CA THR A 418 7.81 41.86 -11.78
C THR A 418 8.54 42.45 -10.57
N GLU A 419 9.73 41.94 -10.25
CA GLU A 419 10.55 42.40 -9.12
C GLU A 419 11.09 43.80 -9.37
N GLU A 420 11.45 44.13 -10.62
CA GLU A 420 11.91 45.47 -11.01
C GLU A 420 10.82 46.55 -10.82
N LYS A 421 9.55 46.20 -11.08
CA LYS A 421 8.41 47.10 -10.83
C LYS A 421 8.15 47.30 -9.34
N ILE A 422 8.30 46.25 -8.53
CA ILE A 422 8.12 46.31 -7.07
C ILE A 422 9.25 47.13 -6.43
N LEU A 423 10.52 46.90 -6.83
CA LEU A 423 11.65 47.69 -6.33
C LEU A 423 11.53 49.18 -6.71
N LYS A 424 11.15 49.50 -7.96
CA LYS A 424 10.95 50.91 -8.37
C LYS A 424 9.86 51.60 -7.56
N LYS A 425 8.77 50.90 -7.26
CA LYS A 425 7.65 51.44 -6.45
C LYS A 425 8.08 51.70 -5.00
N GLN A 426 8.82 50.76 -4.40
CA GLN A 426 9.39 50.91 -3.04
C GLN A 426 10.48 51.99 -2.97
N CYS A 427 11.28 52.20 -4.03
CA CYS A 427 12.26 53.28 -4.09
C CYS A 427 11.61 54.66 -4.27
N LEU A 428 10.51 54.76 -5.03
CA LEU A 428 9.75 56.01 -5.22
C LEU A 428 8.98 56.43 -3.97
N GLU A 429 8.48 55.47 -3.18
CA GLU A 429 7.79 55.76 -1.91
C GLU A 429 8.76 56.15 -0.78
N ASN A 430 10.05 55.77 -0.88
CA ASN A 430 11.04 56.00 0.18
C ASN A 430 12.00 57.17 -0.05
N ASN A 431 12.13 57.72 -1.27
CA ASN A 431 13.11 58.77 -1.54
C ASN A 431 12.49 60.09 -2.01
N ASN A 432 12.25 60.94 -1.02
CA ASN A 432 12.23 62.39 -1.17
C ASN A 432 13.67 62.98 -1.26
N ASN A 433 14.66 62.24 -1.78
CA ASN A 433 16.00 62.77 -2.09
C ASN A 433 16.71 61.94 -3.18
N THR A 434 16.93 62.61 -4.33
CA THR A 434 17.90 62.37 -5.44
C THR A 434 18.41 60.95 -5.73
N VAL A 435 18.07 60.43 -6.92
CA VAL A 435 18.72 59.26 -7.55
C VAL A 435 19.69 59.73 -8.65
N PRO A 436 20.95 59.25 -8.72
CA PRO A 436 21.80 59.47 -9.89
C PRO A 436 21.47 58.50 -11.02
N ASP A 437 21.51 59.03 -12.24
CA ASP A 437 21.13 58.43 -13.50
C ASP A 437 22.07 57.25 -13.88
N LEU A 438 21.58 56.02 -13.81
CA LEU A 438 22.28 54.81 -14.28
C LEU A 438 21.98 54.62 -15.77
N LYS A 439 22.83 55.21 -16.61
CA LYS A 439 22.84 54.97 -18.06
C LYS A 439 23.10 53.49 -18.35
N SER A 440 22.25 52.92 -19.19
CA SER A 440 22.38 51.61 -19.81
C SER A 440 23.65 51.52 -20.66
N THR A 441 24.58 50.65 -20.29
CA THR A 441 25.64 50.19 -21.20
C THR A 441 25.15 48.97 -21.96
N THR A 442 24.63 49.23 -23.16
CA THR A 442 24.54 48.25 -24.24
C THR A 442 25.95 47.74 -24.55
N THR A 443 26.19 46.44 -24.41
CA THR A 443 27.35 45.79 -25.01
C THR A 443 26.86 44.73 -25.98
N ASN A 444 26.89 45.08 -27.27
CA ASN A 444 26.92 44.13 -28.37
C ASN A 444 28.27 43.39 -28.36
N LYS A 445 28.24 42.06 -28.34
CA LYS A 445 29.00 41.19 -29.25
C LYS A 445 28.54 39.74 -29.14
#